data_AF-A0A450SFR1-F1
#
_entry.id   AF-A0A450SFR1-F1
#
_cell.length_a   1.000
_cell.length_b   1.000
_cell.length_c   1.000
_cell.angle_alpha   90.00
_cell.angle_beta   90.00
_cell.angle_gamma   90.00
#
_symmetry.space_group_name_H-M   'P 1'
#
loop_
_entity.id
_entity.type
_entity.pdbx_description
1 polymer ?
#
loop_
_entity_poly.entity_id
_entity_poly.type
_entity_poly.pdbx_seq_one_letter_code
_entity_poly.pdbx_strand_id
1 'polypeptide(L)'
;MPDNVQTPNGGSLLDKVAKLLNVQYKTPISPTQVRSLRKALPGYQGIGNDAVRLLRKDESALKLDDALFAELQEALINVERLEPAEQILEKLYLSVYQQRLQATDTCMGNMYEIARRIRDFAEAEPDIAREGHFLIDFMKAFRPGNKKKKDPE
;
A
#
# COMPACT_ATOMS: atom_id res chain seq x y z
N MET A 1 3.27 -17.75 1.81
CA MET A 1 3.29 -17.29 3.21
C MET A 1 4.06 -15.99 3.24
N PRO A 2 3.61 -14.91 3.88
CA PRO A 2 4.45 -13.72 3.97
C PRO A 2 5.56 -13.99 4.98
N ASP A 3 6.77 -13.62 4.60
CA ASP A 3 7.94 -13.71 5.46
C ASP A 3 7.68 -12.96 6.77
N ASN A 4 7.78 -13.70 7.86
CA ASN A 4 7.51 -13.20 9.19
C ASN A 4 8.63 -12.22 9.56
N VAL A 5 8.41 -10.91 9.37
CA VAL A 5 9.34 -9.88 9.82
C VAL A 5 9.35 -9.91 11.35
N GLN A 6 10.32 -10.63 11.91
CA GLN A 6 10.45 -10.80 13.36
C GLN A 6 10.92 -9.48 13.99
N THR A 7 10.23 -9.08 15.05
CA THR A 7 10.72 -7.98 15.91
C THR A 7 11.62 -8.52 17.01
N PRO A 8 12.48 -7.68 17.60
CA PRO A 8 13.39 -8.08 18.69
C PRO A 8 12.72 -8.71 19.91
N ASN A 9 11.39 -8.57 20.07
CA ASN A 9 10.62 -9.04 21.23
C ASN A 9 9.76 -10.30 20.95
N GLY A 10 10.18 -11.19 20.04
CA GLY A 10 9.69 -12.58 19.96
C GLY A 10 8.23 -12.82 19.52
N GLY A 11 7.40 -11.79 19.41
CA GLY A 11 6.10 -11.85 18.72
C GLY A 11 6.21 -11.30 17.30
N SER A 12 5.47 -11.86 16.35
CA SER A 12 5.36 -11.27 15.01
C SER A 12 4.87 -9.83 15.15
N LEU A 13 5.56 -8.87 14.52
CA LEU A 13 5.09 -7.47 14.45
C LEU A 13 3.66 -7.41 13.92
N LEU A 14 3.37 -8.32 12.99
CA LEU A 14 2.08 -8.46 12.34
C LEU A 14 0.98 -8.80 13.37
N ASP A 15 1.25 -9.69 14.32
CA ASP A 15 0.29 -10.06 15.37
C ASP A 15 0.00 -8.88 16.32
N LYS A 16 1.02 -8.06 16.61
CA LYS A 16 0.86 -6.86 17.45
C LYS A 16 0.00 -5.81 16.74
N VAL A 17 0.25 -5.56 15.47
CA VAL A 17 -0.53 -4.63 14.65
C VAL A 17 -1.96 -5.15 14.45
N ALA A 18 -2.12 -6.46 14.21
CA ALA A 18 -3.43 -7.09 14.09
C ALA A 18 -4.26 -6.93 15.37
N LYS A 19 -3.65 -7.17 16.55
CA LYS A 19 -4.28 -6.92 17.85
C LYS A 19 -4.64 -5.44 18.06
N LEU A 20 -3.74 -4.52 17.71
CA LEU A 20 -3.96 -3.08 17.86
C LEU A 20 -5.16 -2.61 17.03
N LEU A 21 -5.30 -3.12 15.81
CA LEU A 21 -6.38 -2.76 14.89
C LEU A 21 -7.63 -3.62 15.06
N ASN A 22 -7.62 -4.57 16.00
CA ASN A 22 -8.66 -5.57 16.20
C ASN A 22 -9.02 -6.30 14.88
N VAL A 23 -8.03 -6.60 14.05
CA VAL A 23 -8.21 -7.33 12.78
C VAL A 23 -7.62 -8.72 12.88
N GLN A 24 -8.23 -9.66 12.17
CA GLN A 24 -7.73 -11.02 12.06
C GLN A 24 -7.01 -11.18 10.72
N TYR A 25 -5.88 -11.86 10.75
CA TYR A 25 -5.22 -12.26 9.51
C TYR A 25 -6.06 -13.37 8.84
N LYS A 26 -6.62 -13.07 7.67
CA LYS A 26 -7.37 -14.04 6.86
C LYS A 26 -6.58 -14.43 5.61
N THR A 27 -6.80 -15.65 5.13
CA THR A 27 -6.24 -16.10 3.86
C THR A 27 -6.71 -15.18 2.73
N PRO A 28 -5.80 -14.67 1.88
CA PRO A 28 -6.18 -13.85 0.75
C PRO A 28 -7.15 -14.60 -0.17
N ILE A 29 -8.26 -13.95 -0.54
CA ILE A 29 -9.17 -14.44 -1.57
C ILE A 29 -8.56 -14.25 -2.96
N SER A 30 -9.05 -15.00 -3.94
CA SER A 30 -8.52 -14.95 -5.30
C SER A 30 -8.70 -13.56 -5.93
N PRO A 31 -7.81 -13.11 -6.83
CA PRO A 31 -7.96 -11.83 -7.52
C PRO A 31 -9.29 -11.69 -8.29
N THR A 32 -9.81 -12.81 -8.79
CA THR A 32 -11.12 -12.86 -9.47
C THR A 32 -12.26 -12.55 -8.51
N GLN A 33 -12.24 -13.15 -7.31
CA GLN A 33 -13.22 -12.87 -6.24
C GLN A 33 -13.11 -11.42 -5.76
N VAL A 34 -11.90 -10.87 -5.61
CA VAL A 34 -11.72 -9.46 -5.26
C VAL A 34 -12.39 -8.55 -6.30
N ARG A 35 -12.15 -8.79 -7.58
CA ARG A 35 -12.77 -7.99 -8.66
C ARG A 35 -14.28 -8.10 -8.68
N SER A 36 -14.85 -9.29 -8.47
CA SER A 36 -16.30 -9.44 -8.43
C SER A 36 -16.92 -8.70 -7.25
N LEU A 37 -16.31 -8.79 -6.07
CA LEU A 37 -16.80 -8.13 -4.85
C LEU A 37 -16.64 -6.61 -4.91
N ARG A 38 -15.57 -6.10 -5.53
CA ARG A 38 -15.38 -4.67 -5.76
C ARG A 38 -16.47 -4.03 -6.61
N LYS A 39 -17.15 -4.77 -7.50
CA LYS A 39 -18.29 -4.23 -8.27
C LYS A 39 -19.44 -3.76 -7.38
N ALA A 40 -19.55 -4.33 -6.17
CA ALA A 40 -20.57 -3.97 -5.20
C ALA A 40 -20.18 -2.74 -4.35
N LEU A 41 -18.96 -2.21 -4.52
CA LEU A 41 -18.47 -1.03 -3.81
C LEU A 41 -18.35 0.16 -4.79
N PRO A 42 -18.73 1.38 -4.40
CA PRO A 42 -19.30 1.79 -3.10
C PRO A 42 -20.83 1.60 -3.04
N GLY A 43 -21.38 1.34 -1.84
CA GLY A 43 -22.84 1.32 -1.61
C GLY A 43 -23.42 0.04 -0.99
N TYR A 44 -22.62 -1.02 -0.85
CA TYR A 44 -23.08 -2.32 -0.31
C TYR A 44 -23.67 -2.22 1.10
N GLN A 45 -23.09 -1.40 2.00
CA GLN A 45 -23.63 -1.17 3.34
C GLN A 45 -25.05 -0.58 3.29
N GLY A 46 -25.32 0.34 2.38
CA GLY A 46 -26.65 0.94 2.21
C GLY A 46 -27.69 -0.11 1.82
N ILE A 47 -27.36 -0.91 0.78
CA ILE A 47 -28.23 -1.99 0.31
C ILE A 47 -28.44 -3.06 1.41
N GLY A 48 -27.38 -3.43 2.13
CA GLY A 48 -27.47 -4.39 3.23
C GLY A 48 -28.32 -3.88 4.38
N ASN A 49 -28.19 -2.61 4.77
CA ASN A 49 -29.03 -1.99 5.80
C ASN A 49 -30.50 -1.94 5.39
N ASP A 50 -30.79 -1.63 4.12
CA ASP A 50 -32.15 -1.64 3.60
C ASP A 50 -32.72 -3.06 3.51
N ALA A 51 -31.90 -4.07 3.18
CA ALA A 51 -32.29 -5.47 3.26
C ALA A 51 -32.65 -5.88 4.70
N VAL A 52 -31.84 -5.51 5.70
CA VAL A 52 -32.15 -5.74 7.12
C VAL A 52 -33.47 -5.07 7.53
N ARG A 53 -33.73 -3.85 7.05
CA ARG A 53 -35.00 -3.14 7.31
C ARG A 53 -36.20 -3.86 6.68
N LEU A 54 -36.05 -4.34 5.44
CA LEU A 54 -37.09 -5.11 4.75
C LEU A 54 -37.38 -6.42 5.49
N LEU A 55 -36.32 -7.14 5.90
CA LEU A 55 -36.44 -8.40 6.65
C LEU A 55 -37.19 -8.20 7.96
N ARG A 56 -36.90 -7.15 8.74
CA ARG A 56 -37.64 -6.86 9.99
C ARG A 56 -39.12 -6.52 9.77
N LYS A 57 -39.46 -5.94 8.62
CA LYS A 57 -40.83 -5.48 8.35
C LYS A 57 -41.73 -6.62 7.86
N ASP A 58 -41.19 -7.45 6.97
CA ASP A 58 -41.96 -8.44 6.21
C ASP A 58 -41.55 -9.90 6.54
N GLU A 59 -40.90 -10.11 7.70
CA GLU A 59 -40.38 -11.40 8.19
C GLU A 59 -41.37 -12.55 8.05
N SER A 60 -42.60 -12.34 8.56
CA SER A 60 -43.68 -13.32 8.53
C SER A 60 -44.18 -13.67 7.11
N ALA A 61 -44.05 -12.73 6.16
CA ALA A 61 -44.43 -12.93 4.77
C ALA A 61 -43.34 -13.67 3.98
N LEU A 62 -42.07 -13.45 4.34
CA LEU A 62 -40.92 -14.02 3.64
C LEU A 62 -40.55 -15.44 4.13
N LYS A 63 -41.07 -15.88 5.28
CA LYS A 63 -40.78 -17.22 5.88
C LYS A 63 -39.28 -17.52 5.95
N LEU A 64 -38.49 -16.51 6.28
CA LEU A 64 -37.05 -16.64 6.37
C LEU A 64 -36.66 -17.15 7.76
N ASP A 65 -35.51 -17.83 7.81
CA ASP A 65 -34.92 -18.30 9.05
C ASP A 65 -34.32 -17.12 9.83
N ASP A 66 -34.60 -17.03 11.13
CA ASP A 66 -34.01 -16.05 12.05
C ASP A 66 -32.47 -16.09 12.00
N ALA A 67 -31.88 -17.25 11.70
CA ALA A 67 -30.44 -17.41 11.52
C ALA A 67 -29.91 -16.55 10.37
N LEU A 68 -30.62 -16.48 9.24
CA LEU A 68 -30.22 -15.68 8.08
C LEU A 68 -30.19 -14.18 8.42
N PHE A 69 -31.15 -13.73 9.22
CA PHE A 69 -31.21 -12.34 9.68
C PHE A 69 -30.01 -12.01 10.58
N ALA A 70 -29.70 -12.89 11.54
CA ALA A 70 -28.58 -12.72 12.45
C ALA A 70 -27.23 -12.71 11.70
N GLU A 71 -27.03 -13.63 10.75
CA GLU A 71 -25.82 -13.70 9.93
C GLU A 71 -25.60 -12.43 9.10
N LEU A 72 -26.66 -11.91 8.46
CA LEU A 72 -26.57 -10.67 7.69
C LEU A 72 -26.21 -9.48 8.58
N GLN A 73 -26.85 -9.39 9.75
CA GLN A 73 -26.59 -8.30 10.70
C GLN A 73 -25.15 -8.34 11.23
N GLU A 74 -24.64 -9.53 11.58
CA GLU A 74 -23.26 -9.72 12.01
C GLU A 74 -22.26 -9.37 10.90
N ALA A 75 -22.56 -9.75 9.65
CA ALA A 75 -21.73 -9.41 8.51
C ALA A 75 -21.62 -7.89 8.31
N LEU A 76 -22.74 -7.16 8.43
CA LEU A 76 -22.75 -5.70 8.30
C LEU A 76 -21.97 -5.01 9.42
N ILE A 77 -22.13 -5.45 10.66
CA ILE A 77 -21.35 -4.96 11.82
C ILE A 77 -19.85 -5.16 11.57
N ASN A 78 -19.46 -6.32 11.03
CA ASN A 78 -18.07 -6.59 10.70
C ASN A 78 -17.54 -5.67 9.60
N VAL A 79 -18.32 -5.37 8.56
CA VAL A 79 -17.91 -4.43 7.50
C VAL A 79 -17.73 -3.03 8.08
N GLU A 80 -18.71 -2.52 8.84
CA GLU A 80 -18.64 -1.20 9.49
C GLU A 80 -17.44 -1.07 10.43
N ARG A 81 -17.10 -2.15 11.14
CA ARG A 81 -15.93 -2.20 12.03
C ARG A 81 -14.60 -2.21 11.26
N LEU A 82 -14.54 -2.87 10.11
CA LEU A 82 -13.29 -3.09 9.36
C LEU A 82 -12.95 -1.94 8.41
N GLU A 83 -13.95 -1.27 7.83
CA GLU A 83 -13.76 -0.22 6.83
C GLU A 83 -12.90 0.97 7.32
N PRO A 84 -13.08 1.52 8.53
CA PRO A 84 -12.21 2.58 9.03
C PRO A 84 -10.76 2.13 9.18
N ALA A 85 -10.54 0.89 9.63
CA ALA A 85 -9.21 0.33 9.78
C ALA A 85 -8.52 0.14 8.42
N GLU A 86 -9.25 -0.32 7.40
CA GLU A 86 -8.76 -0.40 6.01
C GLU A 86 -8.33 0.96 5.48
N GLN A 87 -9.18 1.98 5.61
CA GLN A 87 -8.89 3.33 5.12
C GLN A 87 -7.66 3.95 5.80
N ILE A 88 -7.50 3.75 7.11
CA ILE A 88 -6.34 4.23 7.86
C ILE A 88 -5.07 3.49 7.43
N LEU A 89 -5.15 2.17 7.26
CA LEU A 89 -4.03 1.34 6.80
C LEU A 89 -3.57 1.73 5.38
N GLU A 90 -4.49 2.01 4.47
CA GLU A 90 -4.16 2.49 3.12
C GLU A 90 -3.41 3.83 3.18
N LYS A 91 -3.92 4.80 3.95
CA LYS A 91 -3.24 6.10 4.13
C LYS A 91 -1.87 5.96 4.77
N LEU A 92 -1.74 5.09 5.77
CA LEU A 92 -0.47 4.82 6.44
C LEU A 92 0.52 4.17 5.48
N TYR A 93 0.09 3.17 4.70
CA TYR A 93 0.91 2.56 3.67
C TYR A 93 1.42 3.59 2.66
N LEU A 94 0.53 4.45 2.14
CA LEU A 94 0.89 5.50 1.20
C LEU A 94 1.89 6.49 1.81
N SER A 95 1.69 6.89 3.07
CA SER A 95 2.60 7.78 3.78
C SER A 95 4.00 7.17 3.93
N VAL A 96 4.09 5.91 4.40
CA VAL A 96 5.37 5.20 4.54
C VAL A 96 6.06 5.05 3.18
N TYR A 97 5.30 4.72 2.14
CA TYR A 97 5.82 4.65 0.78
C TYR A 97 6.40 5.99 0.32
N GLN A 98 5.69 7.09 0.55
CA GLN A 98 6.15 8.44 0.21
C GLN A 98 7.38 8.87 0.99
N GLN A 99 7.44 8.60 2.30
CA GLN A 99 8.62 8.87 3.12
C GLN A 99 9.86 8.12 2.59
N ARG A 100 9.70 6.86 2.20
CA ARG A 100 10.78 6.09 1.57
C ARG A 100 11.22 6.70 0.24
N LEU A 101 10.29 7.19 -0.57
CA LEU A 101 10.63 7.90 -1.81
C LEU A 101 11.38 9.20 -1.54
N GLN A 102 10.96 10.00 -0.56
CA GLN A 102 11.65 11.23 -0.16
C GLN A 102 13.07 10.97 0.34
N ALA A 103 13.26 9.93 1.16
CA ALA A 103 14.58 9.49 1.58
C ALA A 103 15.43 9.04 0.38
N THR A 104 14.83 8.31 -0.57
CA THR A 104 15.52 7.87 -1.80
C THR A 104 15.94 9.07 -2.64
N ASP A 105 15.07 10.08 -2.79
CA ASP A 105 15.37 11.32 -3.52
C ASP A 105 16.53 12.09 -2.87
N THR A 106 16.53 12.20 -1.54
CA THR A 106 17.64 12.79 -0.78
C THR A 106 18.95 12.03 -1.02
N CYS A 107 18.92 10.69 -0.98
CA CYS A 107 20.07 9.86 -1.29
C CYS A 107 20.57 10.08 -2.72
N MET A 108 19.66 10.16 -3.70
CA MET A 108 20.00 10.44 -5.10
C MET A 108 20.66 11.81 -5.27
N GLY A 109 20.14 12.86 -4.61
CA GLY A 109 20.74 14.18 -4.60
C GLY A 109 22.18 14.17 -4.04
N ASN A 110 22.39 13.50 -2.90
CA ASN A 110 23.72 13.37 -2.31
C ASN A 110 24.68 12.57 -3.21
N MET A 111 24.21 11.49 -3.83
CA MET A 111 25.00 10.71 -4.79
C MET A 111 25.38 11.53 -6.03
N TYR A 112 24.50 12.42 -6.52
CA TYR A 112 24.81 13.37 -7.58
C TYR A 112 25.93 14.32 -7.20
N GLU A 113 25.87 14.91 -6.00
CA GLU A 113 26.91 15.82 -5.50
C GLU A 113 28.26 15.12 -5.34
N ILE A 114 28.27 13.88 -4.82
CA ILE A 114 29.49 13.07 -4.72
C ILE A 114 30.05 12.78 -6.12
N ALA A 115 29.23 12.30 -7.05
CA ALA A 115 29.65 12.02 -8.42
C ALA A 115 30.18 13.28 -9.15
N ARG A 116 29.62 14.46 -8.85
CA ARG A 116 30.12 15.74 -9.35
C ARG A 116 31.51 16.03 -8.80
N ARG A 117 31.70 15.96 -7.48
CA ARG A 117 33.01 16.19 -6.84
C ARG A 117 34.09 15.24 -7.35
N ILE A 118 33.78 13.94 -7.50
CA ILE A 118 34.72 12.96 -8.04
C ILE A 118 35.20 13.38 -9.44
N ARG A 119 34.31 13.92 -10.28
CA ARG A 119 34.69 14.42 -11.61
C ARG A 119 35.55 15.68 -11.53
N ASP A 120 35.18 16.62 -10.67
CA ASP A 120 35.90 17.89 -10.52
C ASP A 120 37.33 17.70 -9.97
N PHE A 121 37.55 16.64 -9.17
CA PHE A 121 38.86 16.29 -8.59
C PHE A 121 39.66 15.25 -9.42
N ALA A 122 39.13 14.78 -10.55
CA ALA A 122 39.69 13.64 -11.26
C ALA A 122 41.12 13.83 -11.79
N GLU A 123 41.51 15.07 -12.10
CA GLU A 123 42.86 15.39 -12.55
C GLU A 123 43.88 15.43 -11.41
N ALA A 124 43.45 15.88 -10.22
CA ALA A 124 44.31 16.00 -9.04
C ALA A 124 44.47 14.67 -8.30
N GLU A 125 43.41 13.86 -8.24
CA GLU A 125 43.38 12.59 -7.51
C GLU A 125 42.78 11.47 -8.39
N PRO A 126 43.58 10.92 -9.33
CA PRO A 126 43.08 10.00 -10.36
C PRO A 126 42.62 8.65 -9.80
N ASP A 127 43.12 8.22 -8.65
CA ASP A 127 42.71 6.97 -8.02
C ASP A 127 41.28 7.06 -7.46
N ILE A 128 40.91 8.20 -6.85
CA ILE A 128 39.53 8.47 -6.39
C ILE A 128 38.55 8.47 -7.58
N ALA A 129 38.95 9.03 -8.72
CA ALA A 129 38.14 9.01 -9.93
C ALA A 129 37.95 7.60 -10.50
N ARG A 130 38.98 6.75 -10.40
CA ARG A 130 38.92 5.35 -10.85
C ARG A 130 37.98 4.53 -9.97
N GLU A 131 38.13 4.63 -8.65
CA GLU A 131 37.29 3.91 -7.68
C GLU A 131 35.84 4.41 -7.69
N GLY A 132 35.64 5.72 -7.83
CA GLY A 132 34.33 6.37 -7.86
C GLY A 132 33.57 6.24 -9.18
N HIS A 133 34.15 5.59 -10.20
CA HIS A 133 33.58 5.54 -11.55
C HIS A 133 32.19 4.90 -11.61
N PHE A 134 31.93 3.88 -10.77
CA PHE A 134 30.63 3.20 -10.69
C PHE A 134 29.49 4.18 -10.39
N LEU A 135 29.75 5.17 -9.53
CA LEU A 135 28.75 6.14 -9.13
C LEU A 135 28.46 7.09 -10.29
N ILE A 136 29.51 7.54 -10.99
CA ILE A 136 29.37 8.38 -12.19
C ILE A 136 28.52 7.67 -13.26
N ASP A 137 28.77 6.38 -13.49
CA ASP A 137 28.02 5.58 -14.46
C ASP A 137 26.58 5.36 -14.03
N PHE A 138 26.35 5.01 -12.76
CA PHE A 138 25.01 4.89 -12.21
C PHE A 138 24.21 6.18 -12.39
N MET A 139 24.80 7.34 -12.10
CA MET A 139 24.13 8.63 -12.25
C MET A 139 23.84 9.02 -13.71
N LYS A 140 24.50 8.42 -14.72
CA LYS A 140 24.18 8.68 -16.14
C LYS A 140 22.76 8.20 -16.49
N ALA A 141 22.30 7.10 -15.89
CA ALA A 141 20.97 6.52 -16.15
C ALA A 141 19.81 7.45 -15.74
N PHE A 142 20.07 8.39 -14.83
CA PHE A 142 19.07 9.28 -14.26
C PHE A 142 19.17 10.71 -14.79
N ARG A 143 20.10 10.99 -15.71
CA ARG A 143 20.16 12.30 -16.35
C ARG A 143 18.90 12.48 -17.21
N PRO A 144 18.18 13.60 -17.10
CA PRO A 144 17.14 13.92 -18.06
C PRO A 144 17.81 13.93 -19.44
N GLY A 145 17.43 12.98 -20.30
CA GLY A 145 17.97 12.90 -21.65
C GLY A 145 17.80 14.25 -22.33
N ASN A 146 18.79 14.66 -23.13
CA ASN A 146 18.65 15.82 -24.02
C ASN A 146 17.32 15.65 -24.75
N LYS A 147 16.30 16.43 -24.39
CA LYS A 147 15.10 16.57 -25.22
C LYS A 147 15.64 16.97 -26.57
N LYS A 148 15.63 16.05 -27.56
CA LYS A 148 15.91 16.40 -28.95
C LYS A 148 15.00 17.59 -29.24
N LYS A 149 15.59 18.77 -29.48
CA LYS A 149 14.85 19.90 -30.02
C LYS A 149 14.15 19.33 -31.26
N LYS A 150 12.82 19.29 -31.23
CA LYS A 150 12.08 19.08 -32.48
C LYS A 150 12.46 20.28 -33.33
N ASP A 151 13.15 20.04 -34.43
CA ASP A 151 13.34 21.08 -35.43
C ASP A 151 11.95 21.58 -35.85
N PRO A 152 11.73 22.89 -35.89
CA PRO A 152 10.48 23.43 -36.40
C PRO A 152 10.37 23.08 -37.90
N GLU A 153 9.28 22.42 -38.27
CA GLU A 153 8.82 22.29 -39.66
C GLU A 153 8.51 23.67 -40.26
#